data_AF-A0A8H6Y757-F1
#
_entry.id   AF-A0A8H6Y757-F1
#
_cell.length_a   1.000
_cell.length_b   1.000
_cell.length_c   1.000
_cell.angle_alpha   90.00
_cell.angle_beta   90.00
_cell.angle_gamma   90.00
#
_symmetry.space_group_name_H-M   'P 1'
#
loop_
_entity.id
_entity.type
_entity.pdbx_description
1 polymer ?
#
loop_
_entity_poly.entity_id
_entity_poly.type
_entity_poly.pdbx_seq_one_letter_code
_entity_poly.pdbx_strand_id
1 'polypeptide(L)'
;MPFEALGEDVLLNIFCFCDISTVLAVSAINKGLRRIALSKQLWLSLVLDPRFRDALDLPPPDREKLECLSTEELIAVVKNAVAGPGSLCDSEHDVSCSATLTSIRIPLNDMEDRFGTRLLPGARYILLRSMTQNRLCIYDISNARRVWERLVQARTTCEVDLVPGGAIARVFFVQKVDHPNTYTLHVEEVDLTTGASHEVFDFSLDSIVSGVTPWTIMGDFLLATVLYSRFIDAVLVLINWRASTFVSLGRNGLYHATISPPHSDTDLSDSSLG
;
A
#
# COMPACT_ATOMS: atom_id res chain seq x y z
N MET A 1 -4.70 -44.27 -5.80
CA MET A 1 -5.32 -44.50 -4.48
C MET A 1 -6.47 -43.52 -4.32
N PRO A 2 -7.63 -43.92 -3.76
CA PRO A 2 -8.72 -42.99 -3.50
C PRO A 2 -8.28 -41.93 -2.47
N PHE A 3 -8.59 -40.66 -2.70
CA PHE A 3 -8.30 -39.56 -1.76
C PHE A 3 -8.93 -39.77 -0.38
N GLU A 4 -9.98 -40.59 -0.31
CA GLU A 4 -10.69 -40.98 0.91
C GLU A 4 -9.84 -41.84 1.86
N ALA A 5 -8.73 -42.41 1.37
CA ALA A 5 -7.78 -43.15 2.20
C ALA A 5 -6.76 -42.23 2.92
N LEU A 6 -6.71 -40.95 2.58
CA LEU A 6 -5.85 -39.97 3.24
C LEU A 6 -6.57 -39.38 4.46
N GLY A 7 -5.84 -39.20 5.56
CA GLY A 7 -6.36 -38.52 6.74
C GLY A 7 -6.72 -37.05 6.45
N GLU A 8 -7.70 -36.52 7.19
CA GLU A 8 -8.21 -35.16 7.01
C GLU A 8 -7.10 -34.10 7.12
N ASP A 9 -6.17 -34.25 8.07
CA ASP A 9 -5.03 -33.35 8.26
C ASP A 9 -4.09 -33.33 7.05
N VAL A 10 -3.91 -34.47 6.38
CA VAL A 10 -3.07 -34.58 5.18
C VAL A 10 -3.72 -33.86 4.01
N LEU A 11 -5.03 -34.02 3.84
CA LEU A 11 -5.81 -33.32 2.82
C LEU A 11 -5.82 -31.80 3.05
N LEU A 12 -5.93 -31.37 4.31
CA LEU A 12 -5.84 -29.97 4.71
C LEU A 12 -4.48 -29.37 4.33
N ASN A 13 -3.39 -30.08 4.66
CA ASN A 13 -2.04 -29.67 4.26
C ASN A 13 -1.88 -29.59 2.75
N ILE A 14 -2.40 -30.57 2.00
CA ILE A 14 -2.37 -30.56 0.53
C ILE A 14 -3.10 -29.31 0.00
N PHE A 15 -4.29 -29.00 0.53
CA PHE A 15 -5.05 -27.82 0.11
C PHE A 15 -4.35 -26.50 0.44
N CYS A 16 -3.54 -26.42 1.50
CA CYS A 16 -2.72 -25.25 1.78
C CYS A 16 -1.61 -24.99 0.72
N PHE A 17 -1.33 -25.96 -0.16
CA PHE A 17 -0.43 -25.77 -1.31
C PHE A 17 -1.17 -25.52 -2.63
N CYS A 18 -2.50 -25.58 -2.62
CA CYS A 18 -3.32 -25.33 -3.79
C CYS A 18 -3.71 -23.85 -3.88
N ASP A 19 -3.87 -23.35 -5.10
CA ASP A 19 -4.55 -22.07 -5.31
C ASP A 19 -6.06 -22.18 -4.99
N ILE A 20 -6.71 -21.02 -4.79
CA ILE A 20 -8.13 -20.96 -4.42
C ILE A 20 -9.02 -21.60 -5.47
N SER A 21 -8.71 -21.38 -6.76
CA SER A 21 -9.43 -22.01 -7.87
C SER A 21 -9.42 -23.53 -7.77
N THR A 22 -8.28 -24.12 -7.43
CA THR A 22 -8.09 -25.56 -7.28
C THR A 22 -8.85 -26.07 -6.07
N VAL A 23 -8.77 -25.39 -4.92
CA VAL A 23 -9.53 -25.75 -3.72
C VAL A 23 -11.04 -25.76 -4.02
N LEU A 24 -11.54 -24.75 -4.72
CA LEU A 24 -12.95 -24.66 -5.12
C LEU A 24 -13.34 -25.74 -6.14
N ALA A 25 -12.50 -25.99 -7.15
CA ALA A 25 -12.75 -27.04 -8.14
C ALA A 25 -12.80 -28.43 -7.48
N VAL A 26 -11.87 -28.71 -6.57
CA VAL A 26 -11.82 -29.98 -5.83
C VAL A 26 -13.02 -30.14 -4.88
N SER A 27 -13.52 -29.04 -4.31
CA SER A 27 -14.74 -29.04 -3.48
C SER A 27 -15.99 -29.51 -4.24
N ALA A 28 -16.01 -29.39 -5.57
CA ALA A 28 -17.14 -29.82 -6.40
C ALA A 28 -17.12 -31.33 -6.72
N ILE A 29 -15.99 -32.02 -6.47
CA ILE A 29 -15.79 -33.43 -6.89
C ILE A 29 -16.56 -34.39 -5.98
N ASN A 30 -16.43 -34.26 -4.65
CA ASN A 30 -17.16 -35.11 -3.70
C ASN A 30 -17.49 -34.37 -2.39
N LYS A 31 -18.42 -34.94 -1.60
CA LYS A 31 -18.88 -34.33 -0.34
C LYS A 31 -17.80 -34.24 0.74
N GLY A 32 -16.86 -35.19 0.78
CA GLY A 32 -15.77 -35.21 1.77
C GLY A 32 -14.78 -34.07 1.56
N LEU A 33 -14.29 -33.94 0.32
CA LEU A 33 -13.42 -32.84 -0.11
C LEU A 33 -14.13 -31.50 0.01
N ARG A 34 -15.43 -31.44 -0.29
CA ARG A 34 -16.24 -30.23 -0.04
C ARG A 34 -16.20 -29.80 1.43
N ARG A 35 -16.34 -30.73 2.36
CA ARG A 35 -16.32 -30.43 3.80
C ARG A 35 -14.97 -29.85 4.22
N ILE A 36 -13.87 -30.42 3.73
CA ILE A 36 -12.50 -29.96 4.04
C ILE A 36 -12.23 -28.61 3.38
N ALA A 37 -12.59 -28.45 2.10
CA ALA A 37 -12.44 -27.23 1.33
C ALA A 37 -13.27 -26.06 1.89
N LEU A 38 -14.36 -26.34 2.61
CA LEU A 38 -15.19 -25.35 3.30
C LEU A 38 -14.94 -25.33 4.82
N SER A 39 -13.84 -25.92 5.29
CA SER A 39 -13.49 -25.88 6.71
C SER A 39 -12.91 -24.51 7.08
N LYS A 40 -13.33 -23.97 8.23
CA LYS A 40 -12.77 -22.72 8.76
C LYS A 40 -11.24 -22.79 8.87
N GLN A 41 -10.71 -23.92 9.29
CA GLN A 41 -9.28 -24.15 9.49
C GLN A 41 -8.47 -24.00 8.20
N LEU A 42 -8.99 -24.47 7.07
CA LEU A 42 -8.33 -24.28 5.78
C LEU A 42 -8.25 -22.81 5.41
N TRP A 43 -9.39 -22.11 5.42
CA TRP A 43 -9.44 -20.70 5.04
C TRP A 43 -8.61 -19.81 5.95
N LEU A 44 -8.62 -20.11 7.26
CA LEU A 44 -7.77 -19.42 8.22
C LEU A 44 -6.27 -19.68 7.94
N SER A 45 -5.90 -20.91 7.59
CA SER A 45 -4.53 -21.25 7.22
C SER A 45 -4.09 -20.56 5.94
N LEU A 46 -4.96 -20.52 4.92
CA LEU A 46 -4.70 -19.82 3.65
C LEU A 46 -4.54 -18.31 3.86
N VAL A 47 -5.41 -17.68 4.65
CA VAL A 47 -5.34 -16.24 4.92
C VAL A 47 -4.10 -15.90 5.76
N LEU A 48 -3.70 -16.75 6.71
CA LEU A 48 -2.52 -16.52 7.53
C LEU A 48 -1.20 -16.87 6.84
N ASP A 49 -1.22 -17.63 5.74
CA ASP A 49 -0.03 -18.00 5.00
C ASP A 49 0.59 -16.76 4.33
N PRO A 50 1.85 -16.40 4.65
CA PRO A 50 2.53 -15.23 4.08
C PRO A 50 2.53 -15.22 2.54
N ARG A 51 2.70 -16.40 1.92
CA ARG A 51 2.75 -16.54 0.45
C ARG A 51 1.44 -16.09 -0.19
N PHE A 52 0.34 -16.45 0.46
CA PHE A 52 -0.99 -16.08 0.02
C PHE A 52 -1.26 -14.60 0.28
N ARG A 53 -0.84 -14.07 1.43
CA ARG A 53 -1.00 -12.65 1.74
C ARG A 53 -0.24 -11.74 0.81
N ASP A 54 1.01 -12.08 0.50
CA ASP A 54 1.85 -11.31 -0.41
C ASP A 54 1.25 -11.32 -1.82
N ALA A 55 0.71 -12.47 -2.26
CA ALA A 55 0.03 -12.58 -3.56
C ALA A 55 -1.30 -11.81 -3.62
N LEU A 56 -1.99 -11.70 -2.48
CA LEU A 56 -3.30 -11.06 -2.35
C LEU A 56 -3.21 -9.61 -1.85
N ASP A 57 -1.99 -9.11 -1.60
CA ASP A 57 -1.71 -7.79 -1.01
C ASP A 57 -2.55 -7.50 0.26
N LEU A 58 -2.70 -8.53 1.11
CA LEU A 58 -3.48 -8.43 2.33
C LEU A 58 -2.66 -7.70 3.41
N PRO A 59 -3.23 -6.71 4.12
CA PRO A 59 -2.54 -6.02 5.23
C PRO A 59 -2.15 -7.03 6.32
N PRO A 60 -1.25 -6.75 7.27
CA PRO A 60 -0.87 -7.72 8.32
C PRO A 60 -2.10 -8.28 9.08
N PRO A 61 -2.14 -9.59 9.40
CA PRO A 61 -3.29 -10.18 10.08
C PRO A 61 -3.37 -9.72 11.52
N ASP A 62 -4.52 -9.20 11.91
CA ASP A 62 -4.99 -9.36 13.28
C ASP A 62 -5.56 -10.77 13.42
N ARG A 63 -4.74 -11.67 13.98
CA ARG A 63 -5.07 -13.10 14.10
C ARG A 63 -6.33 -13.32 14.93
N GLU A 64 -6.49 -12.57 16.02
CA GLU A 64 -7.67 -12.71 16.90
C GLU A 64 -8.94 -12.33 16.14
N LYS A 65 -8.88 -11.24 15.37
CA LYS A 65 -10.00 -10.81 14.52
C LYS A 65 -10.36 -11.85 13.46
N LEU A 66 -9.36 -12.44 12.79
CA LEU A 66 -9.58 -13.47 11.78
C LEU A 66 -10.14 -14.77 12.38
N GLU A 67 -9.71 -15.13 13.59
CA GLU A 67 -10.22 -16.29 14.32
C GLU A 67 -11.68 -16.09 14.78
N CYS A 68 -12.15 -14.85 14.94
CA CYS A 68 -13.57 -14.55 15.21
C CYS A 68 -14.47 -14.68 13.98
N LEU A 69 -13.94 -14.57 12.76
CA LEU A 69 -14.74 -14.64 11.53
C LEU A 69 -15.33 -16.03 11.31
N SER A 70 -16.54 -16.07 10.75
CA SER A 70 -17.14 -17.28 10.21
C SER A 70 -16.39 -17.77 8.95
N THR A 71 -16.60 -19.02 8.57
CA THR A 71 -16.02 -19.57 7.33
C THR A 71 -16.43 -18.74 6.10
N GLU A 72 -17.69 -18.32 6.04
CA GLU A 72 -18.24 -17.54 4.93
C GLU A 72 -17.57 -16.17 4.82
N GLU A 73 -17.33 -15.51 5.95
CA GLU A 73 -16.59 -14.25 6.01
C GLU A 73 -15.12 -14.41 5.59
N LEU A 74 -14.45 -15.49 6.01
CA LEU A 74 -13.08 -15.78 5.56
C LEU A 74 -13.02 -16.03 4.05
N ILE A 75 -13.98 -16.78 3.50
CA ILE A 75 -14.10 -16.99 2.05
C ILE A 75 -14.33 -15.64 1.35
N ALA A 76 -15.16 -14.76 1.91
CA ALA A 76 -15.42 -13.45 1.35
C ALA A 76 -14.15 -12.56 1.33
N VAL A 77 -13.35 -12.58 2.41
CA VAL A 77 -12.04 -11.89 2.45
C VAL A 77 -11.15 -12.36 1.31
N VAL A 78 -11.04 -13.67 1.13
CA VAL A 78 -10.19 -14.26 0.10
C VAL A 78 -10.71 -13.97 -1.31
N LYS A 79 -12.03 -14.07 -1.54
CA LYS A 79 -12.65 -13.72 -2.81
C LYS A 79 -12.44 -12.25 -3.17
N ASN A 80 -12.63 -11.33 -2.23
CA ASN A 80 -12.41 -9.90 -2.43
C ASN A 80 -10.94 -9.59 -2.73
N ALA A 81 -10.02 -10.38 -2.20
CA ALA A 81 -8.61 -10.20 -2.48
C ALA A 81 -8.22 -10.74 -3.87
N VAL A 82 -8.76 -11.88 -4.30
CA VAL A 82 -8.51 -12.46 -5.64
C VAL A 82 -9.20 -11.68 -6.75
N ALA A 83 -10.47 -11.34 -6.56
CA ALA A 83 -11.29 -10.66 -7.57
C ALA A 83 -10.96 -9.16 -7.68
N GLY A 84 -10.15 -8.64 -6.76
CA GLY A 84 -10.04 -7.21 -6.54
C GLY A 84 -11.32 -6.63 -5.91
N PRO A 85 -11.44 -5.30 -5.83
CA PRO A 85 -12.59 -4.64 -5.21
C PRO A 85 -13.87 -5.07 -5.93
N GLY A 86 -14.90 -5.47 -5.18
CA GLY A 86 -16.15 -6.06 -5.69
C GLY A 86 -16.79 -5.35 -6.90
N SER A 87 -16.49 -4.06 -7.10
CA SER A 87 -16.80 -3.30 -8.31
C SER A 87 -16.33 -3.91 -9.65
N LEU A 88 -15.43 -4.88 -9.66
CA LEU A 88 -14.96 -5.57 -10.87
C LEU A 88 -15.70 -6.89 -11.16
N CYS A 89 -16.57 -7.36 -10.25
CA CYS A 89 -17.22 -8.68 -10.36
C CYS A 89 -18.74 -8.67 -10.13
N ASP A 90 -19.40 -7.51 -10.19
CA ASP A 90 -20.87 -7.37 -10.02
C ASP A 90 -21.72 -7.95 -11.17
N SER A 91 -21.30 -9.05 -11.80
CA SER A 91 -22.17 -9.86 -12.67
C SER A 91 -22.54 -11.16 -11.96
N GLU A 92 -23.71 -11.18 -11.31
CA GLU A 92 -24.28 -12.36 -10.63
C GLU A 92 -24.67 -13.52 -11.58
N HIS A 93 -24.30 -13.49 -12.86
CA HIS A 93 -24.69 -14.51 -13.83
C HIS A 93 -23.52 -15.04 -14.66
N ASP A 94 -23.41 -16.37 -14.64
CA ASP A 94 -22.55 -17.25 -15.43
C ASP A 94 -21.03 -17.14 -15.27
N VAL A 95 -20.48 -18.16 -14.59
CA VAL A 95 -19.07 -18.55 -14.61
C VAL A 95 -18.76 -19.19 -15.97
N SER A 96 -18.84 -18.40 -17.04
CA SER A 96 -18.05 -18.62 -18.24
C SER A 96 -16.92 -17.61 -18.17
N CYS A 97 -15.73 -18.06 -17.75
CA CYS A 97 -14.50 -17.29 -17.75
C CYS A 97 -14.08 -16.91 -19.19
N SER A 98 -14.88 -16.11 -19.88
CA SER A 98 -14.37 -15.15 -20.83
C SER A 98 -13.98 -13.95 -19.98
N ALA A 99 -12.70 -13.89 -19.58
CA ALA A 99 -12.14 -12.70 -18.96
C ALA A 99 -12.17 -11.60 -20.01
N THR A 100 -13.35 -10.97 -20.16
CA THR A 100 -13.53 -9.82 -21.01
C THR A 100 -12.65 -8.76 -20.40
N LEU A 101 -11.52 -8.47 -21.06
CA LEU A 101 -10.61 -7.42 -20.65
C LEU A 101 -11.43 -6.14 -20.56
N THR A 102 -11.78 -5.76 -19.35
CA THR A 102 -12.58 -4.57 -19.11
C THR A 102 -11.62 -3.39 -19.21
N SER A 103 -11.53 -2.82 -20.40
CA SER A 103 -10.71 -1.64 -20.65
C SER A 103 -11.40 -0.43 -20.01
N ILE A 104 -10.88 0.00 -18.88
CA ILE A 104 -11.32 1.24 -18.24
C ILE A 104 -10.57 2.38 -18.93
N ARG A 105 -11.31 3.20 -19.67
CA ARG A 105 -10.76 4.40 -20.31
C ARG A 105 -10.80 5.54 -19.32
N ILE A 106 -9.65 5.86 -18.75
CA ILE A 106 -9.50 7.07 -17.94
C ILE A 106 -9.37 8.25 -18.92
N PRO A 107 -10.31 9.22 -18.93
CA PRO A 107 -10.22 10.38 -19.79
C PRO A 107 -9.06 11.26 -19.33
N LEU A 108 -7.88 11.03 -19.90
CA LEU A 108 -6.68 11.85 -19.76
C LEU A 108 -6.78 13.08 -20.68
N ASN A 109 -7.97 13.69 -20.80
CA ASN A 109 -8.29 14.68 -21.84
C ASN A 109 -7.41 15.95 -21.77
N ASP A 110 -6.72 16.17 -20.66
CA ASP A 110 -5.83 17.33 -20.44
C ASP A 110 -4.33 16.96 -20.44
N MET A 111 -3.99 15.76 -20.91
CA MET A 111 -2.77 15.06 -20.51
C MET A 111 -2.11 14.35 -21.71
N GLU A 112 -1.51 15.11 -22.62
CA GLU A 112 -0.62 14.58 -23.70
C GLU A 112 0.72 14.00 -23.18
N ASP A 113 0.83 13.78 -21.87
CA ASP A 113 2.10 13.58 -21.20
C ASP A 113 2.51 12.10 -21.12
N ARG A 114 3.80 11.83 -20.93
CA ARG A 114 4.29 10.50 -20.56
C ARG A 114 4.03 10.27 -19.07
N PHE A 115 3.32 9.17 -18.78
CA PHE A 115 2.96 8.79 -17.43
C PHE A 115 3.83 7.66 -16.89
N GLY A 116 4.33 7.85 -15.68
CA GLY A 116 4.58 6.72 -14.79
C GLY A 116 3.25 6.26 -14.21
N THR A 117 2.95 4.97 -14.32
CA THR A 117 1.72 4.37 -13.76
C THR A 117 2.08 3.33 -12.71
N ARG A 118 1.42 3.36 -11.56
CA ARG A 118 1.54 2.32 -10.54
C ARG A 118 0.18 2.00 -9.97
N LEU A 119 -0.17 0.71 -9.99
CA LEU A 119 -1.36 0.22 -9.30
C LEU A 119 -1.09 0.22 -7.79
N LEU A 120 -2.03 0.76 -7.01
CA LEU A 120 -1.94 0.75 -5.55
C LEU A 120 -2.47 -0.58 -4.99
N PRO A 121 -2.11 -0.92 -3.74
CA PRO A 121 -2.61 -2.12 -3.10
C PRO A 121 -4.12 -2.32 -3.19
N GLY A 122 -4.53 -3.57 -3.45
CA GLY A 122 -5.93 -3.91 -3.66
C GLY A 122 -6.52 -3.44 -5.00
N ALA A 123 -5.73 -2.94 -5.94
CA ALA A 123 -6.09 -2.69 -7.35
C ALA A 123 -7.29 -1.75 -7.60
N ARG A 124 -7.79 -1.05 -6.58
CA ARG A 124 -8.87 -0.08 -6.71
C ARG A 124 -8.41 1.26 -7.26
N TYR A 125 -7.20 1.65 -6.88
CA TYR A 125 -6.66 2.96 -7.17
C TYR A 125 -5.38 2.84 -7.99
N ILE A 126 -5.16 3.80 -8.88
CA ILE A 126 -3.93 3.92 -9.65
C ILE A 126 -3.29 5.27 -9.40
N LEU A 127 -1.98 5.26 -9.15
CA LEU A 127 -1.14 6.43 -9.10
C LEU A 127 -0.62 6.74 -10.50
N LEU A 128 -0.91 7.94 -10.98
CA LEU A 128 -0.42 8.47 -12.25
C LEU A 128 0.54 9.63 -11.97
N ARG A 129 1.73 9.57 -12.56
CA ARG A 129 2.76 10.61 -12.46
C ARG A 129 3.08 11.19 -13.83
N SER A 130 2.70 12.44 -14.03
CA SER A 130 3.01 13.27 -15.20
C SER A 130 4.45 13.76 -15.13
N MET A 131 5.28 13.43 -16.12
CA MET A 131 6.69 13.83 -16.13
C MET A 131 6.93 15.25 -16.67
N THR A 132 6.13 15.75 -17.62
CA THR A 132 6.28 17.11 -18.14
C THR A 132 5.49 18.13 -17.33
N GLN A 133 4.30 17.77 -16.85
CA GLN A 133 3.48 18.67 -16.02
C GLN A 133 3.86 18.66 -14.54
N ASN A 134 4.77 17.77 -14.12
CA ASN A 134 5.11 17.51 -12.71
C ASN A 134 3.85 17.38 -11.84
N ARG A 135 2.95 16.50 -12.25
CA ARG A 135 1.65 16.32 -11.60
C ARG A 135 1.52 14.89 -11.10
N LEU A 136 1.02 14.74 -9.89
CA LEU A 136 0.70 13.44 -9.30
C LEU A 136 -0.82 13.35 -9.15
N CYS A 137 -1.41 12.24 -9.58
CA CYS A 137 -2.85 12.02 -9.49
C CYS A 137 -3.14 10.62 -8.95
N ILE A 138 -4.16 10.50 -8.12
CA ILE A 138 -4.73 9.22 -7.73
C ILE A 138 -6.11 9.11 -8.39
N TYR A 139 -6.33 8.02 -9.12
CA TYR A 139 -7.60 7.69 -9.77
C TYR A 139 -8.23 6.48 -9.12
N ASP A 140 -9.55 6.56 -8.90
CA ASP A 140 -10.40 5.42 -8.59
C ASP A 140 -10.75 4.74 -9.91
N ILE A 141 -10.24 3.52 -10.09
CA ILE A 141 -10.40 2.72 -11.30
C ILE A 141 -11.87 2.34 -11.48
N SER A 142 -12.52 1.89 -10.41
CA SER A 142 -13.91 1.42 -10.42
C SER A 142 -14.88 2.49 -10.91
N ASN A 143 -14.64 3.73 -10.48
CA ASN A 143 -15.50 4.87 -10.81
C ASN A 143 -14.96 5.72 -11.98
N ALA A 144 -13.83 5.33 -12.56
CA ALA A 144 -13.10 6.08 -13.60
C ALA A 144 -12.94 7.58 -13.27
N ARG A 145 -12.74 7.92 -11.99
CA ARG A 145 -12.69 9.31 -11.50
C ARG A 145 -11.34 9.64 -10.89
N ARG A 146 -10.88 10.87 -11.11
CA ARG A 146 -9.73 11.43 -10.37
C ARG A 146 -10.20 11.74 -8.95
N VAL A 147 -9.51 11.16 -7.97
CA VAL A 147 -9.82 11.33 -6.55
C VAL A 147 -9.01 12.46 -5.96
N TRP A 148 -7.73 12.52 -6.30
CA TRP A 148 -6.80 13.49 -5.75
C TRP A 148 -5.74 13.88 -6.77
N GLU A 149 -5.22 15.09 -6.63
CA GLU A 149 -4.23 15.68 -7.51
C GLU A 149 -3.34 16.67 -6.78
N ARG A 150 -2.04 16.65 -7.10
CA ARG A 150 -1.08 17.62 -6.60
C ARG A 150 -0.03 17.95 -7.65
N LEU A 151 0.31 19.24 -7.72
CA LEU A 151 1.50 19.70 -8.41
C LEU A 151 2.71 19.40 -7.53
N VAL A 152 3.70 18.73 -8.10
CA VAL A 152 4.96 18.42 -7.44
C VAL A 152 6.08 19.22 -8.09
N GLN A 153 7.16 19.48 -7.36
CA GLN A 153 8.32 20.09 -7.96
C GLN A 153 9.06 19.09 -8.87
N ALA A 154 9.84 19.61 -9.81
CA ALA A 154 10.75 18.78 -10.58
C ALA A 154 11.68 17.99 -9.63
N ARG A 155 12.03 16.75 -9.99
CA ARG A 155 12.85 15.84 -9.16
C ARG A 155 12.24 15.42 -7.82
N THR A 156 10.94 15.64 -7.62
CA THR A 156 10.23 15.01 -6.50
C THR A 156 10.08 13.52 -6.78
N THR A 157 10.36 12.67 -5.81
CA THR A 157 10.02 11.24 -5.84
C THR A 157 8.91 11.00 -4.85
N CYS A 158 7.98 10.11 -5.21
CA CYS A 158 6.80 9.86 -4.41
C CYS A 158 6.57 8.36 -4.24
N GLU A 159 6.09 7.99 -3.06
CA GLU A 159 5.61 6.66 -2.75
C GLU A 159 4.24 6.77 -2.06
N VAL A 160 3.40 5.75 -2.23
CA VAL A 160 2.03 5.75 -1.69
C VAL A 160 1.81 4.46 -0.92
N ASP A 161 1.35 4.62 0.32
CA ASP A 161 0.90 3.53 1.17
C ASP A 161 -0.61 3.65 1.42
N LEU A 162 -1.33 2.54 1.37
CA LEU A 162 -2.77 2.54 1.65
C LEU A 162 -3.00 2.10 3.09
N VAL A 163 -3.66 2.95 3.87
CA VAL A 163 -4.05 2.62 5.24
C VAL A 163 -5.02 1.44 5.23
N PRO A 164 -4.95 0.50 6.19
CA PRO A 164 -5.90 -0.59 6.29
C PRO A 164 -7.35 -0.11 6.20
N GLY A 165 -8.12 -0.72 5.28
CA GLY A 165 -9.47 -0.28 4.91
C GLY A 165 -9.54 0.51 3.60
N GLY A 166 -8.40 0.98 3.07
CA GLY A 166 -8.28 1.56 1.73
C GLY A 166 -8.99 2.90 1.52
N ALA A 167 -9.49 3.53 2.59
CA ALA A 167 -10.14 4.84 2.53
C ALA A 167 -9.14 6.01 2.59
N ILE A 168 -7.96 5.78 3.17
CA ILE A 168 -6.92 6.80 3.32
C ILE A 168 -5.65 6.31 2.60
N ALA A 169 -5.05 7.19 1.80
CA ALA A 169 -3.71 7.02 1.24
C ALA A 169 -2.73 7.95 1.96
N ARG A 170 -1.57 7.43 2.32
CA ARG A 170 -0.41 8.21 2.74
C ARG A 170 0.50 8.41 1.55
N VAL A 171 0.68 9.65 1.14
CA VAL A 171 1.56 10.01 0.03
C VAL A 171 2.82 10.61 0.61
N PHE A 172 3.93 9.92 0.40
CA PHE A 172 5.25 10.31 0.86
C PHE A 172 5.96 11.00 -0.30
N PHE A 173 6.42 12.20 -0.07
CA PHE A 173 7.13 13.00 -1.06
C PHE A 173 8.51 13.28 -0.52
N VAL A 174 9.49 13.12 -1.38
CA VAL A 174 10.79 13.73 -1.11
C VAL A 174 11.18 14.60 -2.26
N GLN A 175 11.50 15.82 -1.89
CA GLN A 175 11.79 16.89 -2.79
C GLN A 175 13.19 17.40 -2.49
N LYS A 176 14.02 17.44 -3.54
CA LYS A 176 15.27 18.15 -3.49
C LYS A 176 15.00 19.64 -3.66
N VAL A 177 15.33 20.43 -2.66
CA VAL A 177 15.38 21.89 -2.75
C VAL A 177 16.79 22.25 -3.20
N ASP A 178 16.91 23.01 -4.30
CA ASP A 178 18.24 23.30 -4.86
C ASP A 178 19.02 24.32 -3.98
N HIS A 179 18.32 25.26 -3.33
CA HIS A 179 18.91 26.28 -2.48
C HIS A 179 18.07 26.57 -1.20
N PRO A 180 18.57 26.23 0.00
CA PRO A 180 19.78 25.43 0.27
C PRO A 180 19.65 24.02 -0.32
N ASN A 181 20.77 23.34 -0.62
CA ASN A 181 20.76 21.98 -1.19
C ASN A 181 20.26 20.96 -0.15
N THR A 182 18.98 20.98 0.17
CA THR A 182 18.35 20.17 1.21
C THR A 182 17.37 19.19 0.59
N TYR A 183 17.09 18.11 1.30
CA TYR A 183 16.04 17.18 0.93
C TYR A 183 14.92 17.30 1.95
N THR A 184 13.71 17.56 1.49
CA THR A 184 12.52 17.64 2.34
C THR A 184 11.72 16.37 2.16
N LEU A 185 11.36 15.71 3.24
CA LEU A 185 10.45 14.58 3.30
C LEU A 185 9.13 15.07 3.88
N HIS A 186 8.10 15.04 3.07
CA HIS A 186 6.75 15.46 3.43
C HIS A 186 5.80 14.26 3.30
N VAL A 187 4.91 14.09 4.26
CA VAL A 187 3.86 13.06 4.24
C VAL A 187 2.51 13.74 4.31
N GLU A 188 1.63 13.33 3.41
CA GLU A 188 0.26 13.80 3.33
C GLU A 188 -0.70 12.62 3.46
N GLU A 189 -1.73 12.79 4.27
CA GLU A 189 -2.86 11.87 4.30
C GLU A 189 -3.97 12.39 3.39
N VAL A 190 -4.36 11.54 2.45
CA VAL A 190 -5.39 11.80 1.45
C VAL A 190 -6.58 10.89 1.75
N ASP A 191 -7.74 11.48 2.03
CA ASP A 191 -9.00 10.76 2.07
C ASP A 191 -9.45 10.45 0.63
N LEU A 192 -9.41 9.18 0.24
CA LEU A 192 -9.73 8.72 -1.10
C LEU A 192 -11.23 8.74 -1.41
N THR A 193 -12.08 9.03 -0.42
CA THR A 193 -13.53 9.15 -0.62
C THR A 193 -13.91 10.58 -0.99
N THR A 194 -13.32 11.56 -0.30
CA THR A 194 -13.59 13.00 -0.46
C THR A 194 -12.58 13.71 -1.37
N GLY A 195 -11.38 13.15 -1.53
CA GLY A 195 -10.24 13.80 -2.19
C GLY A 195 -9.54 14.84 -1.33
N ALA A 196 -10.01 15.05 -0.08
CA ALA A 196 -9.39 15.99 0.84
C ALA A 196 -8.02 15.47 1.28
N SER A 197 -7.08 16.38 1.49
CA SER A 197 -5.74 16.03 1.92
C SER A 197 -5.19 17.01 2.95
N HIS A 198 -4.33 16.51 3.81
CA HIS A 198 -3.66 17.31 4.83
C HIS A 198 -2.27 16.77 5.12
N GLU A 199 -1.36 17.68 5.40
CA GLU A 199 0.01 17.36 5.79
C GLU A 199 0.03 16.80 7.21
N VAL A 200 0.73 15.68 7.41
CA VAL A 200 0.86 15.01 8.71
C VAL A 200 2.30 14.98 9.22
N PHE A 201 3.28 15.17 8.34
CA PHE A 201 4.69 15.16 8.69
C PHE A 201 5.50 15.95 7.67
N ASP A 202 6.46 16.74 8.17
CA ASP A 202 7.50 17.37 7.37
C ASP A 202 8.84 17.25 8.08
N PHE A 203 9.87 16.93 7.32
CA PHE A 203 11.23 16.74 7.79
C PHE A 203 12.25 17.17 6.75
N SER A 204 13.14 18.07 7.15
CA SER A 204 14.24 18.52 6.30
C SER A 204 15.54 17.81 6.67
N LEU A 205 16.13 17.10 5.71
CA LEU A 205 17.50 16.61 5.75
C LEU A 205 18.48 17.72 5.40
N ASP A 206 19.55 17.76 6.17
CA ASP A 206 20.58 18.79 6.11
C ASP A 206 21.29 18.91 4.76
N SER A 207 21.89 20.07 4.53
CA SER A 207 22.48 20.46 3.23
C SER A 207 23.65 19.61 2.71
N ILE A 208 24.15 18.70 3.54
CA ILE A 208 25.30 17.83 3.26
C ILE A 208 24.89 16.63 2.40
N VAL A 209 23.59 16.32 2.30
CA VAL A 209 23.06 15.20 1.52
C VAL A 209 23.22 15.44 0.01
N SER A 210 23.84 14.49 -0.68
CA SER A 210 24.02 14.50 -2.15
C SER A 210 22.91 13.74 -2.88
N GLY A 211 22.23 12.83 -2.20
CA GLY A 211 21.16 12.03 -2.77
C GLY A 211 20.40 11.22 -1.73
N VAL A 212 19.15 10.89 -2.04
CA VAL A 212 18.33 9.95 -1.27
C VAL A 212 17.77 8.93 -2.26
N THR A 213 18.05 7.64 -2.06
CA THR A 213 17.68 6.57 -2.99
C THR A 213 17.38 5.26 -2.26
N PRO A 214 16.63 4.38 -2.94
CA PRO A 214 15.17 4.36 -2.83
C PRO A 214 14.72 4.24 -1.37
N TRP A 215 13.54 4.79 -1.05
CA TRP A 215 12.89 4.45 0.21
C TRP A 215 11.84 3.36 0.05
N THR A 216 11.68 2.61 1.12
CA THR A 216 10.60 1.67 1.33
C THR A 216 9.79 2.14 2.52
N ILE A 217 8.47 2.12 2.39
CA ILE A 217 7.54 2.42 3.50
C ILE A 217 7.08 1.09 4.08
N MET A 218 7.09 1.01 5.41
CA MET A 218 6.58 -0.12 6.16
C MET A 218 5.80 0.40 7.36
N GLY A 219 4.51 0.68 7.16
CA GLY A 219 3.64 1.25 8.19
C GLY A 219 4.13 2.61 8.67
N ASP A 220 4.48 2.69 9.97
CA ASP A 220 4.92 3.94 10.60
C ASP A 220 6.39 4.29 10.31
N PHE A 221 7.09 3.46 9.52
CA PHE A 221 8.51 3.60 9.23
C PHE A 221 8.78 3.87 7.76
N LEU A 222 9.72 4.77 7.51
CA LEU A 222 10.33 5.01 6.21
C LEU A 222 11.81 4.62 6.30
N LEU A 223 12.22 3.70 5.44
CA LEU A 223 13.61 3.30 5.31
C LEU A 223 14.18 3.96 4.06
N ALA A 224 15.27 4.71 4.16
CA ALA A 224 15.92 5.37 3.02
C ALA A 224 17.44 5.17 3.07
N THR A 225 18.08 5.16 1.89
CA THR A 225 19.54 5.29 1.82
C THR A 225 19.90 6.74 1.51
N VAL A 226 20.67 7.36 2.39
CA VAL A 226 21.13 8.75 2.27
C VAL A 226 22.60 8.74 1.88
N LEU A 227 22.91 9.43 0.79
CA LEU A 227 24.27 9.66 0.31
C LEU A 227 24.73 11.03 0.79
N TYR A 228 25.91 11.10 1.41
CA TYR A 228 26.50 12.37 1.83
C TYR A 228 27.51 12.86 0.80
N SER A 229 27.51 14.15 0.48
CA SER A 229 28.44 14.73 -0.50
C SER A 229 29.91 14.67 -0.07
N ARG A 230 30.15 14.74 1.25
CA ARG A 230 31.50 14.81 1.84
C ARG A 230 32.12 13.45 2.13
N PHE A 231 31.31 12.39 2.18
CA PHE A 231 31.74 11.04 2.54
C PHE A 231 31.28 10.09 1.43
N ILE A 232 32.17 9.25 0.92
CA ILE A 232 31.79 8.15 -0.01
C ILE A 232 31.13 7.02 0.80
N ASP A 233 30.24 7.38 1.72
CA ASP A 233 29.54 6.46 2.60
C ASP A 233 28.04 6.68 2.42
N ALA A 234 27.34 5.58 2.16
CA ALA A 234 25.89 5.51 2.22
C ALA A 234 25.48 5.24 3.67
N VAL A 235 24.48 5.96 4.15
CA VAL A 235 23.90 5.76 5.48
C VAL A 235 22.47 5.30 5.31
N LEU A 236 22.13 4.20 5.98
CA LEU A 236 20.76 3.74 6.05
C LEU A 236 20.04 4.55 7.12
N VAL A 237 18.94 5.19 6.78
CA VAL A 237 18.14 6.00 7.71
C VAL A 237 16.76 5.36 7.83
N LEU A 238 16.40 4.99 9.06
CA LEU A 238 15.07 4.54 9.44
C LEU A 238 14.37 5.68 10.16
N ILE A 239 13.33 6.23 9.55
CA ILE A 239 12.54 7.35 10.07
C ILE A 239 11.20 6.80 10.55
N ASN A 240 10.88 7.00 11.84
CA ASN A 240 9.53 6.84 12.34
C ASN A 240 8.82 8.19 12.21
N TRP A 241 8.09 8.38 11.11
CA TRP A 241 7.45 9.66 10.79
C TRP A 241 6.38 10.01 11.82
N ARG A 242 5.69 9.01 12.39
CA ARG A 242 4.64 9.21 13.38
C ARG A 242 5.19 9.65 14.75
N ALA A 243 6.30 9.07 15.17
CA ALA A 243 6.98 9.43 16.42
C ALA A 243 7.92 10.63 16.26
N SER A 244 8.12 11.13 15.03
CA SER A 244 9.14 12.14 14.72
C SER A 244 10.52 11.75 15.26
N THR A 245 10.96 10.52 14.97
CA THR A 245 12.30 10.04 15.36
C THR A 245 13.00 9.42 14.15
N PHE A 246 14.34 9.40 14.18
CA PHE A 246 15.09 8.61 13.21
C PHE A 246 16.31 7.93 13.83
N VAL A 247 16.66 6.82 13.21
CA VAL A 247 17.88 6.06 13.49
C VAL A 247 18.67 5.99 12.20
N SER A 248 19.95 6.29 12.27
CA SER A 248 20.84 6.14 11.13
C SER A 248 21.94 5.13 11.42
N LEU A 249 22.18 4.25 10.46
CA LEU A 249 23.21 3.21 10.50
C LEU A 249 24.23 3.52 9.43
N GLY A 250 25.42 3.95 9.88
CA GLY A 250 26.57 4.21 9.03
C GLY A 250 27.73 3.28 9.34
N ARG A 251 28.79 3.38 8.55
CA ARG A 251 30.03 2.59 8.72
C ARG A 251 30.68 2.76 10.10
N ASN A 252 30.47 3.92 10.72
CA ASN A 252 31.04 4.31 12.02
C ASN A 252 30.11 4.02 13.20
N GLY A 253 29.03 3.24 13.00
CA GLY A 253 28.11 2.83 14.07
C GLY A 253 26.69 3.36 13.91
N LEU A 254 25.90 3.13 14.97
CA LEU A 254 24.49 3.49 15.07
C LEU A 254 24.36 4.89 15.69
N TYR A 255 23.63 5.78 15.04
CA TYR A 255 23.26 7.10 15.57
C TYR A 255 21.75 7.16 15.74
N HIS A 256 21.31 7.73 16.86
CA HIS A 256 19.90 7.89 17.19
C HIS A 256 19.62 9.36 17.48
N ALA A 257 18.59 9.94 16.87
CA ALA A 257 18.18 11.32 17.11
C ALA A 257 16.66 11.47 17.07
N THR A 258 16.16 12.41 17.87
CA THR A 258 14.76 12.83 17.87
C THR A 258 14.61 14.00 16.92
N ILE A 259 13.59 13.97 16.07
CA ILE A 259 13.23 15.09 15.19
C ILE A 259 12.35 16.00 16.03
N SER A 260 12.74 17.26 16.19
CA SER A 260 11.82 18.22 16.79
C SER A 260 10.69 18.44 15.77
N PRO A 261 9.41 18.24 16.13
CA PRO A 261 8.33 18.55 15.21
C PRO A 261 8.45 20.02 14.79
N PRO A 262 8.10 20.36 13.54
CA PRO A 262 8.05 21.75 13.14
C PRO A 262 7.17 22.50 14.15
N HIS A 263 7.71 23.58 14.73
CA HIS A 263 6.96 24.41 15.66
C HIS A 263 5.64 24.78 14.99
N SER A 264 4.52 24.33 15.58
CA SER A 264 3.21 24.81 15.20
C SER A 264 3.14 26.27 15.64
N ASP A 265 3.59 27.19 14.77
CA ASP A 265 3.41 28.63 14.93
C ASP A 265 1.91 28.91 14.93
N THR A 266 1.31 28.74 16.10
CA THR A 266 -0.05 29.13 16.43
C THR A 266 0.02 30.19 17.52
N ASP A 267 0.91 31.17 17.36
CA ASP A 267 0.79 32.45 18.03
C ASP A 267 -0.13 33.35 17.19
N LEU A 268 -1.43 33.04 17.20
CA LEU A 268 -2.46 34.04 16.98
C LEU A 268 -2.61 34.82 18.30
N SER A 269 -1.63 35.65 18.61
CA SER A 269 -1.82 36.68 19.63
C SER A 269 -2.74 37.75 19.04
N ASP A 270 -3.97 37.77 19.56
CA ASP A 270 -4.92 38.87 19.50
C ASP A 270 -4.20 40.23 19.55
N SER A 271 -4.16 40.92 18.42
CA SER A 271 -3.97 42.36 18.37
C SER A 271 -5.34 43.03 18.53
N SER A 272 -5.88 42.93 19.75
CA SER A 272 -6.84 43.92 20.24
C SER A 272 -6.06 44.95 21.06
N LEU A 273 -5.96 46.18 20.53
CA LEU A 273 -5.98 47.48 21.24
C LEU A 273 -5.29 48.56 20.37
N GLY A 274 -6.07 49.58 20.01
CA GLY A 274 -5.62 50.81 19.36
C GLY A 274 -6.70 51.45 18.51
#